data_AF-A0A0G1N295-F1
#
_entry.id   AF-A0A0G1N295-F1
#
_cell.length_a   1.000
_cell.length_b   1.000
_cell.length_c   1.000
_cell.angle_alpha   90.00
_cell.angle_beta   90.00
_cell.angle_gamma   90.00
#
_symmetry.space_group_name_H-M   'P 1'
#
loop_
_entity.id
_entity.type
_entity.pdbx_description
1 polymer ?
#
loop_
_entity_poly.entity_id
_entity_poly.type
_entity_poly.pdbx_seq_one_letter_code
_entity_poly.pdbx_strand_id
1 'polypeptide(L)'
;MLGRVRPVYYKREGAGVIIDPDGIIVTNAHTVQKSGRIRVALHDKTIVDGILLEVHPENDLAFIKIEPPFFLVAVRFADSDQLKPGRKVYCVGNSKLRKNSISEGKVKAIAKRSNTPSKEAHAVDAIQINFDIYEGDSGSPVFDEDGSLL
;
A
#
# COMPACT_ATOMS: atom_id res chain seq x y z
N MET A 1 40.03 -5.70 21.56
CA MET A 1 39.68 -4.65 20.59
C MET A 1 38.29 -4.97 20.06
N LEU A 2 37.23 -4.40 20.65
CA LEU A 2 35.84 -4.66 20.23
C LEU A 2 35.61 -3.96 18.89
N GLY A 3 35.36 -4.72 17.83
CA GLY A 3 35.06 -4.18 16.52
C GLY A 3 33.82 -3.30 16.57
N ARG A 4 33.93 -2.08 16.05
CA ARG A 4 32.79 -1.19 15.84
C ARG A 4 31.73 -1.93 15.03
N VAL A 5 30.61 -2.28 15.67
CA VAL A 5 29.42 -2.76 14.98
C VAL A 5 28.93 -1.60 14.11
N ARG A 6 29.08 -1.73 12.79
CA ARG A 6 28.46 -0.79 11.85
C ARG A 6 26.97 -1.12 11.81
N PRO A 7 26.06 -0.17 12.10
CA PRO A 7 24.64 -0.42 11.89
C PRO A 7 24.41 -0.73 10.41
N VAL A 8 23.84 -1.91 10.14
CA VAL A 8 23.39 -2.28 8.80
C VAL A 8 22.07 -1.55 8.57
N TYR A 9 22.09 -0.54 7.70
CA TYR A 9 20.87 0.12 7.26
C TYR A 9 20.18 -0.78 6.23
N TYR A 10 19.05 -1.39 6.60
CA TYR A 10 18.21 -2.08 5.65
C TYR A 10 17.25 -1.07 5.00
N LYS A 11 17.33 -0.94 3.67
CA LYS A 11 16.44 -0.07 2.90
C LYS A 11 15.26 -0.89 2.39
N ARG A 12 14.05 -0.39 2.62
CA ARG A 12 12.81 -0.94 2.08
C ARG A 12 12.14 0.10 1.21
N GLU A 13 11.49 -0.38 0.18
CA GLU A 13 10.73 0.44 -0.77
C GLU A 13 9.34 -0.18 -0.91
N GLY A 14 8.36 0.68 -1.13
CA GLY A 14 6.98 0.32 -1.34
C GLY A 14 6.22 1.51 -1.87
N ALA A 15 4.93 1.33 -2.08
CA ALA A 15 4.00 2.37 -2.47
C ALA A 15 3.03 2.68 -1.34
N GLY A 16 2.27 3.76 -1.52
CA GLY A 16 1.21 4.17 -0.61
C GLY A 16 0.26 5.11 -1.33
N VAL A 17 -0.88 5.36 -0.71
CA VAL A 17 -1.95 6.17 -1.29
C VAL A 17 -2.40 7.23 -0.30
N ILE A 18 -2.57 8.47 -0.79
CA ILE A 18 -3.05 9.59 0.00
C ILE A 18 -4.56 9.41 0.18
N ILE A 19 -5.01 9.27 1.42
CA ILE A 19 -6.42 9.07 1.79
C ILE A 19 -7.03 10.30 2.43
N ASP A 20 -6.21 11.27 2.83
CA ASP A 20 -6.64 12.54 3.40
C ASP A 20 -5.75 13.68 2.88
N PRO A 21 -6.33 14.81 2.42
CA PRO A 21 -5.57 15.95 1.91
C PRO A 21 -4.64 16.59 2.94
N ASP A 22 -4.86 16.37 4.24
CA ASP A 22 -3.95 16.80 5.30
C ASP A 22 -2.65 15.98 5.31
N GLY A 23 -2.46 15.02 4.40
CA GLY A 23 -1.22 14.26 4.27
C GLY A 23 -1.24 12.94 5.02
N ILE A 24 -2.41 12.31 5.13
CA ILE A 24 -2.52 10.93 5.62
C ILE A 24 -2.37 9.97 4.44
N ILE A 25 -1.43 9.05 4.59
CA ILE A 25 -1.10 8.03 3.60
C ILE A 25 -1.31 6.66 4.22
N VAL A 26 -2.01 5.77 3.51
CA VAL A 26 -2.06 4.35 3.86
C VAL A 26 -1.08 3.55 2.99
N THR A 27 -0.43 2.57 3.60
CA THR A 27 0.48 1.61 2.96
C THR A 27 0.40 0.27 3.68
N ASN A 28 1.21 -0.71 3.29
CA ASN A 28 1.29 -1.96 4.02
C ASN A 28 2.13 -1.84 5.30
N ALA A 29 1.66 -2.50 6.38
CA ALA A 29 2.36 -2.55 7.65
C ALA A 29 3.77 -3.10 7.48
N HIS A 30 3.90 -4.21 6.74
CA HIS A 30 5.19 -4.83 6.54
C HIS A 30 6.15 -3.83 5.91
N THR A 31 5.77 -3.02 4.92
CA THR A 31 6.65 -2.04 4.25
C THR A 31 7.38 -1.11 5.22
N VAL A 32 6.69 -0.62 6.25
CA VAL A 32 7.18 0.42 7.16
C VAL A 32 7.61 -0.12 8.52
N GLN A 33 7.32 -1.38 8.83
CA GLN A 33 7.65 -1.97 10.12
C GLN A 33 9.16 -1.93 10.38
N LYS A 34 9.54 -1.53 11.61
CA LYS A 34 10.93 -1.40 12.06
C LYS A 34 11.75 -0.39 11.24
N SER A 35 11.10 0.51 10.50
CA SER A 35 11.80 1.60 9.82
C SER A 35 12.27 2.64 10.84
N GLY A 36 13.54 3.05 10.74
CA GLY A 36 14.08 4.13 11.57
C GLY A 36 13.81 5.53 11.00
N ARG A 37 13.57 5.63 9.69
CA ARG A 37 13.19 6.86 8.99
C ARG A 37 12.31 6.51 7.80
N ILE A 38 11.21 7.23 7.64
CA ILE A 38 10.30 7.12 6.49
C ILE A 38 10.48 8.36 5.63
N ARG A 39 10.67 8.16 4.32
CA ARG A 39 10.67 9.24 3.32
C ARG A 39 9.65 8.91 2.27
N VAL A 40 8.79 9.89 1.96
CA VAL A 40 7.75 9.76 0.95
C VAL A 40 8.17 10.57 -0.27
N ALA A 41 8.19 9.94 -1.43
CA ALA A 41 8.33 10.62 -2.72
C ALA A 41 6.93 10.78 -3.33
N LEU A 42 6.49 12.04 -3.49
CA LEU A 42 5.22 12.38 -4.10
C LEU A 42 5.29 12.27 -5.63
N HIS A 43 4.14 12.36 -6.31
CA HIS A 43 4.01 12.19 -7.76
C HIS A 43 4.87 13.17 -8.59
N ASP A 44 5.11 14.37 -8.07
CA ASP A 44 5.96 15.41 -8.66
C ASP A 44 7.46 15.21 -8.34
N LYS A 45 7.81 14.12 -7.64
CA LYS A 45 9.13 13.76 -7.11
C LYS A 45 9.59 14.56 -5.90
N THR A 46 8.74 15.42 -5.33
CA THR A 46 9.03 16.08 -4.05
C THR A 46 9.19 15.02 -2.96
N ILE A 47 10.26 15.12 -2.16
CA ILE A 47 10.54 14.19 -1.08
C ILE A 47 10.28 14.88 0.25
N VAL A 48 9.44 14.27 1.08
CA VAL A 48 9.12 14.73 2.43
C VAL A 48 9.41 13.64 3.46
N ASP A 49 9.71 14.05 4.69
CA ASP A 49 9.81 13.11 5.80
C ASP A 49 8.40 12.68 6.23
N GLY A 50 8.26 11.39 6.53
CA GLY A 50 7.01 10.80 7.02
C GLY A 50 7.12 10.36 8.47
N ILE A 51 6.03 10.50 9.21
CA ILE A 51 5.87 10.05 10.59
C ILE A 51 4.89 8.89 10.59
N LEU A 52 5.29 7.76 11.18
CA LEU A 52 4.39 6.63 11.37
C LEU A 52 3.33 7.01 12.41
N LEU A 53 2.05 7.00 12.03
CA LEU A 53 0.93 7.29 12.93
C LEU A 53 0.47 6.03 13.65
N GLU A 54 0.13 5.00 12.88
CA GLU A 54 -0.47 3.77 13.38
C GLU A 54 -0.12 2.58 12.48
N VAL A 55 -0.10 1.38 13.06
CA VAL A 55 0.16 0.12 12.37
C VAL A 55 -0.82 -0.93 12.85
N HIS A 56 -1.42 -1.63 11.91
CA HIS A 56 -2.34 -2.75 12.08
C HIS A 56 -1.75 -4.01 11.42
N PRO A 57 -0.82 -4.73 12.09
CA PRO A 57 -0.15 -5.89 11.51
C PRO A 57 -1.11 -7.03 11.14
N GLU A 58 -2.24 -7.15 11.83
CA GLU A 58 -3.26 -8.17 11.62
C GLU A 58 -3.90 -8.11 10.23
N ASN A 59 -3.95 -6.91 9.64
CA ASN A 59 -4.50 -6.66 8.31
C ASN A 59 -3.41 -6.17 7.32
N ASP A 60 -2.15 -6.17 7.75
CA ASP A 60 -1.02 -5.62 7.01
C ASP A 60 -1.21 -4.16 6.54
N LEU A 61 -1.76 -3.29 7.41
CA LEU A 61 -1.97 -1.86 7.12
C LEU A 61 -1.14 -0.94 8.03
N ALA A 62 -0.69 0.18 7.50
CA ALA A 62 -0.08 1.26 8.27
C ALA A 62 -0.44 2.63 7.72
N PHE A 63 -0.49 3.61 8.62
CA PHE A 63 -0.77 5.00 8.32
C PHE A 63 0.46 5.86 8.58
N ILE A 64 0.78 6.71 7.61
CA ILE A 64 1.87 7.69 7.67
C ILE A 64 1.26 9.08 7.58
N LYS A 65 1.76 10.01 8.41
CA LYS A 65 1.56 11.44 8.27
C LYS A 65 2.74 12.06 7.55
N ILE A 66 2.47 12.96 6.62
CA ILE A 66 3.43 13.92 6.10
C ILE A 66 2.91 15.34 6.34
N GLU A 67 3.80 16.31 6.33
CA GLU A 67 3.43 17.72 6.17
C GLU A 67 3.23 17.98 4.67
N PRO A 68 2.01 18.33 4.21
CA PRO A 68 1.75 18.58 2.80
C PRO A 68 2.60 19.72 2.24
N PRO A 69 3.50 19.47 1.26
CA PRO A 69 4.29 20.54 0.65
C PRO A 69 3.48 21.41 -0.32
N PHE A 70 2.28 20.95 -0.70
CA PHE A 70 1.29 21.59 -1.55
C PHE A 70 -0.07 20.92 -1.32
N PHE A 71 -1.13 21.40 -1.97
CA PHE A 71 -2.46 20.79 -1.89
C PHE A 71 -2.45 19.34 -2.40
N LEU A 72 -2.80 18.39 -1.54
CA LEU A 72 -2.85 16.98 -1.90
C LEU A 72 -4.27 16.57 -2.29
N VAL A 73 -4.36 15.70 -3.30
CA VAL A 73 -5.62 15.07 -3.69
C VAL A 73 -5.70 13.71 -3.00
N ALA A 74 -6.71 13.54 -2.15
CA ALA A 74 -7.04 12.24 -1.58
C ALA A 74 -7.81 11.38 -2.59
N VAL A 75 -7.62 10.07 -2.51
CA VAL A 75 -8.39 9.13 -3.31
C VAL A 75 -9.84 9.06 -2.86
N ARG A 76 -10.73 8.73 -3.79
CA ARG A 76 -12.09 8.29 -3.49
C ARG A 76 -12.07 6.79 -3.24
N PHE A 77 -12.93 6.31 -2.35
CA PHE A 77 -13.09 4.88 -2.11
C PHE A 77 -14.28 4.34 -2.92
N ALA A 78 -14.11 3.15 -3.48
CA ALA A 78 -15.19 2.35 -4.04
C ALA A 78 -15.89 1.57 -2.93
N ASP A 79 -17.11 1.09 -3.22
CA ASP A 79 -17.78 0.10 -2.38
C ASP A 79 -17.30 -1.31 -2.78
N SER A 80 -16.39 -1.88 -1.99
CA SER A 80 -15.79 -3.18 -2.27
C SER A 80 -16.77 -4.35 -2.11
N ASP A 81 -17.92 -4.16 -1.44
CA ASP A 81 -18.97 -5.18 -1.35
C ASP A 81 -19.75 -5.33 -2.67
N GLN A 82 -19.68 -4.34 -3.56
CA GLN A 82 -20.26 -4.42 -4.91
C GLN A 82 -19.31 -5.04 -5.94
N LEU A 83 -18.05 -5.33 -5.55
CA LEU A 83 -17.05 -5.87 -6.46
C LEU A 83 -17.41 -7.28 -6.90
N LYS A 84 -17.14 -7.60 -8.18
CA LYS A 84 -17.42 -8.92 -8.78
C LYS A 84 -16.23 -9.42 -9.59
N PRO A 85 -15.99 -10.75 -9.64
CA PRO A 85 -15.03 -11.33 -10.57
C PRO A 85 -15.30 -10.88 -12.02
N GLY A 86 -14.23 -10.64 -12.77
CA GLY A 86 -14.27 -10.15 -14.14
C GLY A 86 -14.24 -8.63 -14.30
N ARG A 87 -14.50 -7.85 -13.24
CA ARG A 87 -14.36 -6.38 -13.26
C ARG A 87 -12.93 -5.97 -13.54
N LYS A 88 -12.76 -4.97 -14.40
CA LYS A 88 -11.45 -4.39 -14.70
C LYS A 88 -10.95 -3.60 -13.50
N VAL A 89 -9.64 -3.64 -13.31
CA VAL A 89 -8.96 -2.94 -12.24
C VAL A 89 -7.60 -2.44 -12.72
N TYR A 90 -7.14 -1.35 -12.12
CA TYR A 90 -5.90 -0.66 -12.48
C TYR A 90 -5.03 -0.50 -11.24
N CYS A 91 -3.82 -1.03 -11.27
CA CYS A 91 -2.85 -0.84 -10.20
C CYS A 91 -1.83 0.22 -10.60
N VAL A 92 -1.60 1.18 -9.71
CA VAL A 92 -0.55 2.19 -9.88
C VAL A 92 0.65 1.75 -9.04
N GLY A 93 1.59 1.07 -9.70
CA GLY A 93 2.76 0.47 -9.06
C GLY A 93 4.03 1.31 -9.21
N ASN A 94 4.91 1.20 -8.23
CA ASN A 94 6.23 1.83 -8.23
C ASN A 94 7.34 0.83 -7.87
N SER A 95 7.32 -0.35 -8.48
CA SER A 95 8.40 -1.35 -8.33
C SER A 95 9.73 -0.87 -8.90
N LYS A 96 10.81 -1.51 -8.44
CA LYS A 96 12.17 -1.28 -8.96
C LYS A 96 12.28 -1.48 -10.49
N LEU A 97 11.47 -2.38 -11.05
CA LEU A 97 11.45 -2.71 -12.48
C LEU A 97 10.54 -1.79 -13.30
N ARG A 98 9.49 -1.22 -12.69
CA ARG A 98 8.51 -0.35 -13.35
C ARG A 98 8.13 0.83 -12.44
N LYS A 99 8.88 1.93 -12.57
CA LYS A 99 8.59 3.17 -11.83
C LYS A 99 7.35 3.85 -12.42
N ASN A 100 6.43 4.27 -11.56
CA ASN A 100 5.20 5.00 -11.94
C ASN A 100 4.44 4.32 -13.10
N SER A 101 4.18 3.02 -12.95
CA SER A 101 3.51 2.23 -13.98
C SER A 101 2.04 1.98 -13.65
N ILE A 102 1.22 1.90 -14.70
CA ILE A 102 -0.16 1.44 -14.59
C ILE A 102 -0.23 0.03 -15.14
N SER A 103 -0.71 -0.91 -14.32
CA SER A 103 -1.00 -2.28 -14.73
C SER A 103 -2.52 -2.47 -14.81
N GLU A 104 -3.02 -2.91 -15.96
CA GLU A 104 -4.43 -3.29 -16.13
C GLU A 104 -4.60 -4.78 -15.82
N GLY A 105 -5.67 -5.11 -15.09
CA GLY A 105 -6.05 -6.48 -14.78
C GLY A 105 -7.55 -6.63 -14.57
N LYS A 106 -7.93 -7.77 -14.00
CA LYS A 106 -9.30 -8.10 -13.63
C LYS A 106 -9.34 -8.79 -12.29
N VAL A 107 -10.41 -8.57 -11.55
CA VAL A 107 -10.73 -9.35 -10.35
C VAL A 107 -10.93 -10.82 -10.76
N LYS A 108 -10.21 -11.72 -10.08
CA LYS A 108 -10.30 -13.17 -10.29
C LYS A 108 -11.17 -13.86 -9.25
N ALA A 109 -11.00 -13.50 -7.99
CA ALA A 109 -11.75 -14.06 -6.89
C ALA A 109 -11.86 -13.02 -5.78
N ILE A 110 -12.88 -13.16 -4.96
CA ILE A 110 -13.07 -12.38 -3.74
C ILE A 110 -13.18 -13.40 -2.62
N ALA A 111 -12.25 -13.35 -1.67
CA ALA A 111 -12.28 -14.14 -0.46
C ALA A 111 -12.82 -13.26 0.66
N LYS A 112 -13.91 -13.69 1.29
CA LYS A 112 -14.42 -13.09 2.52
C LYS A 112 -14.03 -13.98 3.70
N ARG A 113 -13.74 -13.37 4.83
CA ARG A 113 -13.49 -14.07 6.09
C ARG A 113 -14.65 -15.04 6.39
N SER A 114 -14.33 -16.32 6.56
CA SER A 114 -15.27 -17.31 7.08
C SER A 114 -15.31 -17.20 8.61
N ASN A 115 -16.51 -17.14 9.21
CA ASN A 115 -16.69 -17.16 10.67
C ASN A 115 -16.43 -18.55 11.30
N THR A 116 -15.79 -19.47 10.59
CA THR A 116 -15.42 -20.79 11.10
C THR A 116 -14.19 -20.70 12.00
N PRO A 117 -14.26 -21.20 13.25
CA PRO A 117 -13.17 -21.13 14.22
C PRO A 117 -12.11 -22.21 13.92
N SER A 118 -11.43 -22.13 12.77
CA SER A 118 -10.22 -22.91 12.52
C SER A 118 -8.99 -22.10 12.92
N LYS A 119 -8.07 -22.74 13.64
CA LYS A 119 -6.88 -22.14 14.28
C LYS A 119 -5.83 -21.57 13.29
N GLU A 120 -6.11 -21.59 11.99
CA GLU A 120 -5.19 -21.20 10.91
C GLU A 120 -5.69 -19.98 10.12
N ALA A 121 -6.82 -19.39 10.51
CA ALA A 121 -7.44 -18.29 9.81
C ALA A 121 -6.80 -16.93 10.16
N HIS A 122 -5.65 -16.62 9.56
CA HIS A 122 -5.37 -15.22 9.16
C HIS A 122 -6.27 -14.86 7.97
N ALA A 123 -7.59 -14.88 8.20
CA ALA A 123 -8.59 -14.73 7.16
C ALA A 123 -8.93 -13.25 7.01
N VAL A 124 -8.06 -12.45 6.40
CA VAL A 124 -8.45 -11.11 5.94
C VAL A 124 -9.35 -11.25 4.70
N ASP A 125 -10.28 -10.32 4.53
CA ASP A 125 -10.95 -10.19 3.25
C ASP A 125 -9.89 -9.86 2.19
N ALA A 126 -9.93 -10.54 1.04
CA ALA A 126 -8.92 -10.40 0.01
C ALA A 126 -9.54 -10.40 -1.39
N ILE A 127 -9.02 -9.53 -2.24
CA ILE A 127 -9.36 -9.46 -3.66
C ILE A 127 -8.18 -10.03 -4.43
N GLN A 128 -8.41 -11.09 -5.21
CA GLN A 128 -7.39 -11.65 -6.09
C GLN A 128 -7.47 -10.97 -7.46
N ILE A 129 -6.32 -10.51 -7.98
CA ILE A 129 -6.20 -9.85 -9.28
C ILE A 129 -5.10 -10.53 -10.09
N ASN A 130 -5.09 -10.37 -11.41
CA ASN A 130 -4.20 -11.08 -12.34
C ASN A 130 -3.14 -10.24 -13.07
N PHE A 131 -2.61 -9.19 -12.44
CA PHE A 131 -1.38 -8.56 -12.92
C PHE A 131 -0.18 -9.02 -12.09
N ASP A 132 1.01 -8.99 -12.70
CA ASP A 132 2.25 -9.33 -12.02
C ASP A 132 2.63 -8.25 -11.01
N ILE A 133 2.95 -8.69 -9.78
CA ILE A 133 3.40 -7.86 -8.66
C ILE A 133 4.90 -8.12 -8.46
N TYR A 134 5.68 -7.07 -8.34
CA TYR A 134 7.12 -7.12 -8.12
C TYR A 134 7.52 -6.49 -6.78
N GLU A 135 8.78 -6.70 -6.37
CA GLU A 135 9.34 -6.03 -5.19
C GLU A 135 9.20 -4.50 -5.34
N GLY A 136 8.58 -3.87 -4.33
CA GLY A 136 8.26 -2.44 -4.32
C GLY A 136 6.81 -2.11 -4.68
N ASP A 137 6.02 -3.08 -5.17
CA ASP A 137 4.59 -2.88 -5.41
C ASP A 137 3.75 -3.02 -4.12
N SER A 138 4.32 -3.46 -2.98
CA SER A 138 3.63 -3.49 -1.68
C SER A 138 3.11 -2.10 -1.30
N GLY A 139 1.80 -2.01 -1.06
CA GLY A 139 1.08 -0.77 -0.76
C GLY A 139 0.62 0.00 -2.00
N SER A 140 0.76 -0.57 -3.20
CA SER A 140 0.27 0.06 -4.44
C SER A 140 -1.26 0.08 -4.44
N PRO A 141 -1.88 1.24 -4.72
CA PRO A 141 -3.32 1.33 -4.81
C PRO A 141 -3.86 0.59 -6.03
N VAL A 142 -5.02 -0.05 -5.86
CA VAL A 142 -5.79 -0.67 -6.93
C VAL A 142 -7.09 0.09 -7.10
N PHE A 143 -7.37 0.53 -8.31
CA PHE A 143 -8.54 1.31 -8.65
C PHE A 143 -9.52 0.53 -9.54
N ASP A 144 -10.80 0.88 -9.43
CA ASP A 144 -11.81 0.52 -10.42
C ASP A 144 -11.74 1.40 -11.69
N GLU A 145 -12.69 1.18 -12.60
CA GLU A 145 -12.79 1.93 -13.87
C GLU A 145 -13.15 3.42 -13.68
N ASP A 146 -13.69 3.78 -12.50
CA ASP A 146 -14.06 5.16 -12.14
C ASP A 146 -12.92 5.89 -11.40
N GLY A 147 -11.78 5.22 -11.22
CA GLY A 147 -10.62 5.76 -10.49
C GLY A 147 -10.82 5.81 -8.98
N SER A 148 -11.72 5.00 -8.43
CA SER A 148 -11.95 4.87 -6.99
C SER A 148 -11.16 3.67 -6.45
N LEU A 149 -10.52 3.86 -5.29
CA LEU A 149 -9.70 2.86 -4.62
C LEU A 149 -10.58 1.71 -4.11
N LEU A 150 -10.20 0.47 -4.45
CA LEU A 150 -10.86 -0.77 -4.02
C LEU A 150 -10.49 -1.20 -2.60
#